data_AF-A0A7S4J418-F1
#
_entry.id   AF-A0A7S4J418-F1
#
_cell.length_a   1.000
_cell.length_b   1.000
_cell.length_c   1.000
_cell.angle_alpha   90.00
_cell.angle_beta   90.00
_cell.angle_gamma   90.00
#
_symmetry.space_group_name_H-M   'P 1'
#
loop_
_entity.id
_entity.type
_entity.pdbx_description
1 polymer ?
#
loop_
_entity_poly.entity_id
_entity_poly.type
_entity_poly.pdbx_seq_one_letter_code
_entity_poly.pdbx_strand_id
1 'polypeptide(L)'
;GGGGGGGGGGRGSGGNSDLARLRRNAERSDASSTVVGRGEARARASALMGRVGDPKTASAMAVPSAFKTGPRRRPDRTAGDQWFGFNPERLTDELRTDLALIRNRSYLDPKKFYKKSDKIDGRMVQVGTVVEGTGEYFSSRLSKKERKSNFAEEVMADGDVAGYTKRQYAKMQRANEAKGRGGYGRKKSRGERGTSK
;
A
#
# COMPACT_ATOMS: atom_id res chain seq x y z
N GLY A 1 -5.48 -31.58 60.69
CA GLY A 1 -5.93 -30.38 59.96
C GLY A 1 -4.74 -29.84 59.23
N GLY A 2 -4.76 -29.66 57.90
CA GLY A 2 -5.58 -28.66 57.19
C GLY A 2 -4.86 -27.30 57.32
N GLY A 3 -4.42 -26.58 56.29
CA GLY A 3 -4.49 -26.71 54.84
C GLY A 3 -3.45 -25.78 54.20
N GLY A 4 -3.18 -25.96 52.91
CA GLY A 4 -2.19 -25.19 52.15
C GLY A 4 -2.71 -23.94 51.43
N GLY A 5 -1.79 -23.26 50.74
CA GLY A 5 -1.99 -22.22 49.72
C GLY A 5 -0.80 -21.24 49.74
N GLY A 6 -0.03 -20.96 48.69
CA GLY A 6 -0.16 -21.23 47.26
C GLY A 6 -0.21 -19.90 46.47
N GLY A 7 0.86 -19.60 45.70
CA GLY A 7 0.85 -18.65 44.56
C GLY A 7 1.41 -17.24 44.84
N GLY A 8 2.19 -16.59 43.98
CA GLY A 8 2.65 -16.94 42.63
C GLY A 8 3.49 -15.78 42.07
N GLY A 9 4.66 -16.10 41.52
CA GLY A 9 5.48 -15.16 40.74
C GLY A 9 4.90 -14.97 39.34
N GLY A 10 4.40 -13.76 39.05
CA GLY A 10 3.88 -13.37 37.74
C GLY A 10 5.00 -12.96 36.78
N ARG A 11 5.22 -13.77 35.74
CA ARG A 11 6.13 -13.50 34.62
C ARG A 11 5.48 -12.58 33.58
N GLY A 12 6.19 -11.50 33.22
CA GLY A 12 6.35 -10.95 31.86
C GLY A 12 5.12 -10.66 30.99
N SER A 13 4.58 -9.45 31.08
CA SER A 13 3.71 -8.83 30.06
C SER A 13 4.56 -8.18 28.96
N GLY A 14 4.87 -8.93 27.90
CA GLY A 14 5.68 -8.49 26.76
C GLY A 14 4.86 -8.11 25.52
N GLY A 15 3.78 -7.34 25.67
CA GLY A 15 2.87 -7.00 24.56
C GLY A 15 2.61 -5.52 24.29
N ASN A 16 2.99 -4.61 25.19
CA ASN A 16 2.60 -3.18 25.09
C ASN A 16 3.76 -2.20 24.87
N SER A 17 5.01 -2.68 24.86
CA SER A 17 6.19 -1.81 24.68
C SER A 17 6.39 -1.35 23.24
N ASP A 18 5.94 -2.13 22.26
CA ASP A 18 6.25 -1.90 20.85
C ASP A 18 5.31 -0.86 20.23
N LEU A 19 4.04 -0.87 20.63
CA LEU A 19 3.08 0.18 20.27
C LEU A 19 3.44 1.53 20.90
N ALA A 20 3.93 1.52 22.15
CA ALA A 20 4.42 2.73 22.82
C ALA A 20 5.73 3.28 22.22
N ARG A 21 6.54 2.42 21.60
CA ARG A 21 7.76 2.82 20.86
C ARG A 21 7.41 3.39 19.50
N LEU A 22 6.47 2.79 18.77
CA LEU A 22 5.99 3.28 17.48
C LEU A 22 5.30 4.65 17.59
N ARG A 23 4.50 4.85 18.65
CA ARG A 23 3.84 6.14 18.91
C ARG A 23 4.83 7.26 19.24
N ARG A 24 5.85 7.00 20.06
CA ARG A 24 6.92 7.97 20.35
C ARG A 24 7.78 8.31 19.13
N ASN A 25 8.03 7.35 18.25
CA ASN A 25 8.75 7.60 17.01
C ASN A 25 7.92 8.41 16.01
N ALA A 26 6.59 8.21 15.97
CA ALA A 26 5.67 9.02 15.17
C ALA A 26 5.57 10.47 15.68
N GLU A 27 5.50 10.66 17.00
CA GLU A 27 5.50 12.00 17.62
C GLU A 27 6.84 12.74 17.41
N ARG A 28 7.97 12.02 17.36
CA ARG A 28 9.28 12.60 17.01
C ARG A 28 9.38 13.03 15.54
N SER A 29 8.68 12.37 14.62
CA SER A 29 8.69 12.76 13.20
C SER A 29 7.80 13.97 12.90
N ASP A 30 6.72 14.19 13.66
CA ASP A 30 5.89 15.39 13.50
C ASP A 30 6.52 16.62 14.16
N ALA A 31 7.23 16.46 15.29
CA ALA A 31 7.93 17.56 15.97
C ALA A 31 9.20 18.06 15.26
N SER A 32 9.72 17.34 14.25
CA SER A 32 10.91 17.76 13.47
C SER A 32 10.59 18.50 12.17
N SER A 33 9.30 18.80 11.93
CA SER A 33 8.85 19.55 10.77
C SER A 33 8.44 21.00 11.09
N THR A 34 9.12 21.65 12.04
CA THR A 34 9.09 23.12 12.08
C THR A 34 9.96 23.65 10.96
N VAL A 35 9.31 24.26 9.97
CA VAL A 35 9.95 25.09 8.96
C VAL A 35 10.76 26.16 9.69
N VAL A 36 12.08 26.05 9.66
CA VAL A 36 12.94 27.08 10.24
C VAL A 36 12.73 28.34 9.40
N GLY A 37 12.03 29.30 9.98
CA GLY A 37 11.72 30.58 9.38
C GLY A 37 13.00 31.27 8.93
N ARG A 38 12.92 31.94 7.78
CA ARG A 38 13.99 32.65 7.05
C ARG A 38 14.62 33.84 7.81
N GLY A 39 14.44 33.93 9.13
CA GLY A 39 14.79 35.09 9.97
C GLY A 39 16.02 34.92 10.87
N GLU A 40 16.48 33.71 11.18
CA GLU A 40 17.54 33.54 12.21
C GLU A 40 18.95 33.31 11.65
N ALA A 41 19.11 33.28 10.32
CA ALA A 41 20.43 33.15 9.67
C ALA A 41 21.28 34.43 9.72
N ARG A 42 20.73 35.57 10.19
CA ARG A 42 21.45 36.86 10.26
C ARG A 42 22.16 37.13 11.60
N ALA A 43 21.90 36.35 12.66
CA ALA A 43 22.42 36.66 14.00
C ALA A 43 23.71 35.89 14.40
N ARG A 44 24.23 34.99 13.55
CA ARG A 44 25.49 34.27 13.81
C ARG A 44 26.67 34.71 12.93
N ALA A 45 26.45 35.66 12.02
CA ALA A 45 27.45 36.15 11.09
C ALA A 45 28.27 37.36 11.61
N SER A 46 27.91 37.97 12.75
CA SER A 46 28.64 39.13 13.30
C SER A 46 29.64 38.81 14.41
N ALA A 47 29.93 37.52 14.66
CA ALA A 47 30.81 37.09 15.75
C ALA A 47 32.12 36.44 15.25
N LEU A 48 32.64 36.90 14.11
CA LEU A 48 33.99 36.54 13.66
C LEU A 48 34.60 37.65 12.79
N MET A 49 34.58 38.88 13.29
CA MET A 49 35.46 39.94 12.78
C MET A 49 36.58 40.14 13.81
N GLY A 50 37.68 39.40 13.62
CA GLY A 50 38.80 39.43 14.55
C GLY A 50 39.88 38.43 14.20
N ARG A 51 40.59 38.65 13.09
CA ARG A 51 42.06 38.59 12.97
C ARG A 51 42.46 38.62 11.49
N VAL A 52 43.32 39.59 11.19
CA VAL A 52 44.00 39.80 9.91
C VAL A 52 45.24 38.89 9.86
N GLY A 53 45.51 38.30 8.71
CA GLY A 53 46.83 37.77 8.33
C GLY A 53 46.82 36.32 7.84
N ASP A 54 46.87 36.13 6.51
CA ASP A 54 47.70 35.13 5.78
C ASP A 54 47.19 34.89 4.33
N PRO A 55 47.94 35.23 3.27
CA PRO A 55 47.48 35.13 1.88
C PRO A 55 47.79 33.78 1.20
N LYS A 56 47.56 32.64 1.87
CA LYS A 56 47.79 31.30 1.28
C LYS A 56 46.65 30.27 1.40
N THR A 57 45.47 30.68 1.88
CA THR A 57 44.25 29.84 1.98
C THR A 57 43.16 30.21 0.98
N ALA A 58 43.48 31.01 -0.04
CA ALA A 58 42.52 31.53 -1.02
C ALA A 58 41.92 30.49 -2.01
N SER A 59 42.22 29.19 -1.88
CA SER A 59 41.74 28.14 -2.80
C SER A 59 40.56 27.31 -2.25
N ALA A 60 39.98 27.67 -1.10
CA ALA A 60 38.93 26.86 -0.45
C ALA A 60 37.55 27.54 -0.33
N MET A 61 37.29 28.63 -1.07
CA MET A 61 35.96 29.24 -1.13
C MET A 61 35.27 28.94 -2.46
N ALA A 62 35.01 27.65 -2.71
CA ALA A 62 33.98 27.27 -3.67
C ALA A 62 32.63 27.64 -3.06
N VAL A 63 32.13 28.83 -3.42
CA VAL A 63 30.77 29.26 -3.13
C VAL A 63 29.83 28.20 -3.73
N PRO A 64 28.99 27.48 -2.95
CA PRO A 64 28.03 26.57 -3.56
C PRO A 64 27.12 27.42 -4.44
N SER A 65 27.18 27.21 -5.75
CA SER A 65 26.36 27.90 -6.74
C SER A 65 24.88 27.64 -6.41
N ALA A 66 24.27 28.60 -5.71
CA ALA A 66 22.89 28.57 -5.27
C ALA A 66 21.91 28.99 -6.39
N PHE A 67 22.28 28.75 -7.66
CA PHE A 67 21.48 29.12 -8.83
C PHE A 67 21.33 27.94 -9.78
N LYS A 68 20.64 26.88 -9.33
CA LYS A 68 20.02 25.87 -10.21
C LYS A 68 18.99 25.01 -9.48
N THR A 69 18.22 25.61 -8.59
CA THR A 69 16.98 24.98 -8.11
C THR A 69 15.85 25.96 -8.32
N GLY A 70 15.45 26.11 -9.58
CA GLY A 70 14.21 26.78 -9.92
C GLY A 70 13.03 26.13 -9.20
N PRO A 71 11.91 26.85 -9.00
CA PRO A 71 10.74 26.30 -8.34
C PRO A 71 10.33 24.98 -9.02
N ARG A 72 10.20 23.91 -8.22
CA ARG A 72 9.72 22.62 -8.72
C ARG A 72 8.41 22.87 -9.46
N ARG A 73 8.39 22.58 -10.78
CA ARG A 73 7.16 22.66 -11.57
C ARG A 73 6.09 21.83 -10.86
N ARG A 74 4.90 22.42 -10.72
CA ARG A 74 3.74 21.68 -10.21
C ARG A 74 3.51 20.48 -11.14
N PRO A 75 3.13 19.31 -10.61
CA PRO A 75 2.83 18.17 -11.47
C PRO A 75 1.73 18.58 -12.44
N ASP A 76 1.95 18.27 -13.72
CA ASP A 76 0.98 18.58 -14.76
C ASP A 76 -0.34 17.85 -14.47
N ARG A 77 -1.45 18.57 -14.64
CA ARG A 77 -2.80 18.03 -14.38
C ARG A 77 -3.21 16.99 -15.43
N THR A 78 -2.54 17.03 -16.58
CA THR A 78 -2.74 16.19 -17.76
C THR A 78 -1.44 15.44 -18.05
N ALA A 79 -1.51 14.38 -18.86
CA ALA A 79 -0.35 13.56 -19.24
C ALA A 79 0.68 14.29 -20.15
N GLY A 80 0.45 15.58 -20.45
CA GLY A 80 1.28 16.41 -21.32
C GLY A 80 1.01 16.17 -22.81
N ASP A 81 1.60 17.02 -23.65
CA ASP A 81 1.38 17.00 -25.11
C ASP A 81 1.95 15.74 -25.77
N GLN A 82 2.97 15.13 -25.15
CA GLN A 82 3.55 13.85 -25.58
C GLN A 82 2.56 12.68 -25.49
N TRP A 83 1.50 12.84 -24.71
CA TRP A 83 0.43 11.86 -24.56
C TRP A 83 -0.94 12.52 -24.76
N PHE A 84 -1.06 13.26 -25.87
CA PHE A 84 -2.30 13.85 -26.39
C PHE A 84 -3.10 14.68 -25.37
N GLY A 85 -2.46 15.23 -24.34
CA GLY A 85 -3.15 15.98 -23.29
C GLY A 85 -4.20 15.15 -22.54
N PHE A 86 -4.01 13.83 -22.43
CA PHE A 86 -4.95 12.95 -21.77
C PHE A 86 -5.21 13.38 -20.30
N ASN A 87 -6.49 13.53 -19.94
CA ASN A 87 -6.93 14.00 -18.63
C ASN A 87 -7.26 12.81 -17.70
N PRO A 88 -6.62 12.70 -16.52
CA PRO A 88 -6.89 11.61 -15.59
C PRO A 88 -8.34 11.59 -15.10
N GLU A 89 -8.86 10.38 -14.93
CA GLU A 89 -10.14 10.16 -14.30
C GLU A 89 -10.04 10.26 -12.77
N ARG A 90 -11.14 10.67 -12.11
CA ARG A 90 -11.19 10.76 -10.65
C ARG A 90 -11.12 9.37 -10.05
N LEU A 91 -10.30 9.21 -9.01
CA LEU A 91 -10.11 7.93 -8.32
C LEU A 91 -11.30 7.61 -7.39
N THR A 92 -12.41 7.19 -7.99
CA THR A 92 -13.62 6.69 -7.30
C THR A 92 -13.36 5.33 -6.64
N ASP A 93 -14.20 4.91 -5.70
CA ASP A 93 -14.04 3.62 -5.04
C ASP A 93 -14.27 2.43 -5.98
N GLU A 94 -15.16 2.60 -6.97
CA GLU A 94 -15.35 1.66 -8.09
C GLU A 94 -14.06 1.51 -8.90
N LEU A 95 -13.46 2.63 -9.31
CA LEU A 95 -12.21 2.60 -10.08
C LEU A 95 -11.06 2.00 -9.27
N ARG A 96 -11.00 2.24 -7.96
CA ARG A 96 -10.01 1.59 -7.08
C ARG A 96 -10.20 0.07 -7.07
N THR A 97 -11.44 -0.38 -7.06
CA THR A 97 -11.79 -1.80 -7.05
C THR A 97 -11.39 -2.45 -8.37
N ASP A 98 -11.70 -1.81 -9.49
CA ASP A 98 -11.30 -2.25 -10.83
C ASP A 98 -9.76 -2.30 -10.96
N LEU A 99 -9.05 -1.27 -10.49
CA LEU A 99 -7.58 -1.25 -10.51
C LEU A 99 -6.96 -2.34 -9.64
N ALA A 100 -7.55 -2.62 -8.48
CA ALA A 100 -7.12 -3.73 -7.63
C ALA A 100 -7.37 -5.08 -8.31
N LEU A 101 -8.48 -5.22 -9.02
CA LEU A 101 -8.83 -6.43 -9.77
C LEU A 101 -7.86 -6.66 -10.94
N ILE A 102 -7.55 -5.62 -11.72
CA ILE A 102 -6.57 -5.67 -12.81
C ILE A 102 -5.20 -6.08 -12.30
N ARG A 103 -4.76 -5.55 -11.15
CA ARG A 103 -3.51 -5.95 -10.51
C ARG A 103 -3.49 -7.43 -10.11
N ASN A 104 -4.64 -7.94 -9.66
CA ASN A 104 -4.80 -9.31 -9.18
C ASN A 104 -5.31 -10.28 -10.27
N ARG A 105 -5.32 -9.88 -11.55
CA ARG A 105 -5.89 -10.67 -12.66
C ARG A 105 -5.31 -12.08 -12.79
N SER A 106 -4.08 -12.31 -12.33
CA SER A 106 -3.42 -13.62 -12.32
C SER A 106 -4.10 -14.65 -11.40
N TYR A 107 -4.95 -14.21 -10.47
CA TYR A 107 -5.61 -15.07 -9.50
C TYR A 107 -7.08 -15.36 -9.85
N LEU A 108 -7.61 -14.75 -10.92
CA LEU A 108 -9.01 -14.92 -11.32
C LEU A 108 -9.25 -16.21 -12.10
N ASP A 109 -8.36 -16.51 -13.04
CA ASP A 109 -8.44 -17.69 -13.90
C ASP A 109 -7.15 -18.53 -13.77
N PRO A 110 -7.23 -19.80 -13.31
CA PRO A 110 -6.06 -20.66 -13.18
C PRO A 110 -5.40 -21.04 -14.52
N LYS A 111 -6.09 -20.82 -15.65
CA LYS A 111 -5.60 -21.14 -17.00
C LYS A 111 -4.88 -19.97 -17.67
N LYS A 112 -5.03 -18.75 -17.13
CA LYS A 112 -4.46 -17.53 -17.73
C LYS A 112 -3.31 -17.00 -16.89
N PHE A 113 -2.10 -17.19 -17.39
CA PHE A 113 -0.89 -16.63 -16.78
C PHE A 113 -0.54 -15.31 -17.45
N TYR A 114 -0.56 -14.23 -16.67
CA TYR A 114 -0.17 -12.90 -17.12
C TYR A 114 1.25 -12.56 -16.67
N LYS A 115 1.92 -11.70 -17.44
CA LYS A 115 3.13 -11.03 -16.96
C LYS A 115 2.80 -10.21 -15.71
N LYS A 116 3.72 -10.25 -14.73
CA LYS A 116 3.60 -9.49 -13.48
C LYS A 116 3.42 -8.00 -13.81
N SER A 117 2.37 -7.39 -13.26
CA SER A 117 2.07 -5.98 -13.45
C SER A 117 2.97 -5.12 -12.57
N ASP A 118 3.48 -4.03 -13.13
CA ASP A 118 4.11 -2.96 -12.37
C ASP A 118 3.09 -2.23 -11.50
N LYS A 119 3.57 -1.46 -10.51
CA LYS A 119 2.70 -0.70 -9.62
C LYS A 119 1.98 0.40 -10.41
N ILE A 120 0.70 0.21 -10.68
CA ILE A 120 -0.17 1.26 -11.21
C ILE A 120 -0.40 2.26 -10.07
N ASP A 121 0.25 3.42 -10.15
CA ASP A 121 0.16 4.51 -9.18
C ASP A 121 -1.17 5.31 -9.27
N GLY A 122 -2.02 5.00 -10.26
CA GLY A 122 -3.35 5.60 -10.42
C GLY A 122 -3.34 7.09 -10.78
N ARG A 123 -2.18 7.67 -11.13
CA ARG A 123 -2.05 9.11 -11.41
C ARG A 123 -2.72 9.53 -12.73
N MET A 124 -2.69 8.66 -13.74
CA MET A 124 -3.18 8.93 -15.09
C MET A 124 -3.85 7.68 -15.64
N VAL A 125 -5.15 7.51 -15.37
CA VAL A 125 -5.96 6.38 -15.82
C VAL A 125 -7.24 6.92 -16.46
N GLN A 126 -7.69 6.28 -17.54
CA GLN A 126 -9.01 6.46 -18.14
C GLN A 126 -9.73 5.12 -18.17
N VAL A 127 -11.03 5.15 -17.95
CA VAL A 127 -11.93 4.05 -18.28
C VAL A 127 -12.54 4.29 -19.65
N GLY A 128 -12.57 3.24 -20.48
CA GLY A 128 -13.18 3.26 -21.79
C GLY A 128 -13.86 1.94 -22.11
N THR A 129 -14.82 1.97 -23.02
CA THR A 129 -15.54 0.78 -23.49
C THR A 129 -15.03 0.37 -24.86
N VAL A 130 -14.87 -0.93 -25.07
CA VAL A 130 -14.47 -1.47 -26.38
C VAL A 130 -15.62 -1.29 -27.37
N VAL A 131 -15.33 -0.65 -28.51
CA VAL A 131 -16.26 -0.53 -29.64
C VAL A 131 -15.99 -1.70 -30.59
N GLU A 132 -16.95 -2.60 -30.72
CA GLU A 132 -16.83 -3.81 -31.54
C GLU A 132 -16.79 -3.46 -33.04
N GLY A 133 -16.01 -4.23 -33.81
CA GLY A 133 -15.90 -4.08 -35.25
C GLY A 133 -17.18 -4.51 -35.99
N THR A 134 -17.40 -3.97 -37.18
CA THR A 134 -18.60 -4.24 -37.97
C THR A 134 -18.70 -5.68 -38.50
N GLY A 135 -17.61 -6.44 -38.52
CA GLY A 135 -17.58 -7.81 -39.04
C GLY A 135 -17.77 -8.91 -37.99
N GLU A 136 -17.72 -8.60 -36.69
CA GLU A 136 -17.75 -9.61 -35.63
C GLU A 136 -19.06 -9.57 -34.84
N TYR A 137 -20.02 -10.40 -35.25
CA TYR A 137 -21.37 -10.40 -34.66
C TYR A 137 -21.63 -11.48 -33.62
N PHE A 138 -21.01 -12.66 -33.75
CA PHE A 138 -21.47 -13.86 -33.04
C PHE A 138 -20.51 -14.37 -31.96
N SER A 139 -19.21 -14.02 -32.00
CA SER A 139 -18.20 -14.62 -31.11
C SER A 139 -17.58 -13.63 -30.13
N SER A 140 -17.23 -12.43 -30.57
CA SER A 140 -16.53 -11.42 -29.74
C SER A 140 -17.45 -10.36 -29.15
N ARG A 141 -18.70 -10.30 -29.62
CA ARG A 141 -19.68 -9.29 -29.24
C ARG A 141 -20.48 -9.71 -28.02
N LEU A 142 -20.48 -8.86 -26.99
CA LEU A 142 -21.30 -9.08 -25.79
C LEU A 142 -22.74 -8.65 -26.05
N SER A 143 -23.70 -9.44 -25.58
CA SER A 143 -25.12 -9.05 -25.61
C SER A 143 -25.38 -7.88 -24.66
N LYS A 144 -26.50 -7.18 -24.85
CA LYS A 144 -26.88 -6.03 -23.99
C LYS A 144 -26.98 -6.39 -22.50
N LYS A 145 -27.28 -7.66 -22.17
CA LYS A 145 -27.44 -8.12 -20.77
C LYS A 145 -26.10 -8.40 -20.10
N GLU A 146 -25.12 -8.85 -20.87
CA GLU A 146 -23.78 -9.18 -20.40
C GLU A 146 -22.93 -7.93 -20.21
N ARG A 147 -23.17 -6.87 -21.00
CA ARG A 147 -22.51 -5.57 -20.82
C ARG A 147 -22.86 -4.96 -19.45
N LYS A 148 -21.83 -4.69 -18.66
CA LYS A 148 -21.92 -4.04 -17.34
C LYS A 148 -21.31 -2.65 -17.36
N SER A 149 -21.52 -1.90 -16.28
CA SER A 149 -21.04 -0.52 -16.14
C SER A 149 -19.55 -0.46 -15.78
N ASN A 150 -19.07 -1.43 -14.98
CA ASN A 150 -17.69 -1.51 -14.52
C ASN A 150 -17.10 -2.90 -14.74
N PHE A 151 -15.77 -3.00 -14.62
CA PHE A 151 -15.04 -4.24 -14.87
C PHE A 151 -15.29 -5.27 -13.75
N ALA A 152 -15.38 -4.83 -12.50
CA ALA A 152 -15.66 -5.71 -11.38
C ALA A 152 -17.01 -6.44 -11.50
N GLU A 153 -18.07 -5.77 -11.94
CA GLU A 153 -19.40 -6.35 -12.15
C GLU A 153 -19.39 -7.41 -13.25
N GLU A 154 -18.62 -7.18 -14.32
CA GLU A 154 -18.47 -8.17 -15.40
C GLU A 154 -17.82 -9.44 -14.86
N VAL A 155 -16.75 -9.30 -14.08
CA VAL A 155 -16.06 -10.44 -13.45
C VAL A 155 -16.94 -11.14 -12.41
N MET A 156 -17.79 -10.41 -11.67
CA MET A 156 -18.74 -11.01 -10.73
C MET A 156 -19.89 -11.74 -11.42
N ALA A 157 -20.27 -11.31 -12.62
CA ALA A 157 -21.31 -11.96 -13.42
C ALA A 157 -20.82 -13.26 -14.09
N ASP A 158 -19.50 -13.43 -14.25
CA ASP A 158 -18.89 -14.64 -14.79
C ASP A 158 -18.99 -15.81 -13.81
N GLY A 159 -19.78 -16.83 -14.19
CA GLY A 159 -20.03 -18.02 -13.38
C GLY A 159 -18.79 -18.88 -13.16
N ASP A 160 -17.85 -18.92 -14.11
CA ASP A 160 -16.64 -19.72 -14.01
C ASP A 160 -15.67 -19.11 -12.98
N VAL A 161 -15.51 -17.78 -13.04
CA VAL A 161 -14.70 -17.04 -12.06
C VAL A 161 -15.34 -17.11 -10.68
N ALA A 162 -16.67 -16.92 -10.57
CA ALA A 162 -17.39 -17.02 -9.30
C ALA A 162 -17.25 -18.42 -8.66
N GLY A 163 -17.37 -19.49 -9.46
CA GLY A 163 -17.20 -20.86 -9.01
C GLY A 163 -15.77 -21.15 -8.53
N TYR A 164 -14.77 -20.73 -9.30
CA TYR A 164 -13.36 -20.90 -8.96
C TYR A 164 -12.99 -20.16 -7.67
N THR A 165 -13.32 -18.87 -7.59
CA THR A 165 -12.98 -18.01 -6.45
C THR A 165 -13.66 -18.49 -5.17
N LYS A 166 -14.95 -18.87 -5.21
CA LYS A 166 -15.66 -19.46 -4.07
C LYS A 166 -14.99 -20.74 -3.57
N ARG A 167 -14.60 -21.63 -4.48
CA ARG A 167 -13.91 -22.89 -4.13
C ARG A 167 -12.54 -22.62 -3.47
N GLN A 168 -11.73 -21.74 -4.06
CA GLN A 168 -10.42 -21.41 -3.49
C GLN A 168 -10.55 -20.69 -2.15
N TYR A 169 -11.51 -19.76 -2.03
CA TYR A 169 -11.78 -19.07 -0.78
C TYR A 169 -12.15 -20.05 0.34
N ALA A 170 -13.08 -20.98 0.09
CA ALA A 170 -13.45 -22.00 1.08
C ALA A 170 -12.26 -22.90 1.48
N LYS A 171 -11.40 -23.26 0.51
CA LYS A 171 -10.17 -24.02 0.76
C LYS A 171 -9.21 -23.23 1.66
N MET A 172 -9.00 -21.94 1.37
CA MET A 172 -8.14 -21.05 2.15
C MET A 172 -8.68 -20.86 3.57
N GLN A 173 -9.99 -20.66 3.73
CA GLN A 173 -10.60 -20.50 5.05
C GLN A 173 -10.44 -21.75 5.91
N ARG A 174 -10.73 -22.94 5.37
CA ARG A 174 -10.50 -24.21 6.09
C ARG A 174 -9.02 -24.39 6.48
N ALA A 175 -8.09 -24.03 5.59
CA ALA A 175 -6.66 -24.11 5.87
C ALA A 175 -6.23 -23.11 6.96
N ASN A 176 -6.81 -21.92 6.98
CA ASN A 176 -6.54 -20.89 7.99
C ASN A 176 -7.13 -21.25 9.35
N GLU A 177 -8.36 -21.78 9.39
CA GLU A 177 -9.01 -22.27 10.62
C GLU A 177 -8.23 -23.43 11.26
N ALA A 178 -7.73 -24.37 10.44
CA ALA A 178 -6.90 -25.48 10.90
C ALA A 178 -5.57 -25.02 11.51
N LYS A 179 -5.02 -23.90 11.02
CA LYS A 179 -3.80 -23.27 11.56
C LYS A 179 -4.08 -22.35 12.75
N GLY A 180 -5.29 -21.82 12.84
CA GLY A 180 -5.73 -20.92 13.90
C GLY A 180 -6.01 -21.60 15.24
N ARG A 181 -6.46 -20.79 16.21
CA ARG A 181 -6.76 -21.23 17.58
C ARG A 181 -7.79 -22.37 17.65
N GLY A 182 -8.70 -22.45 16.68
CA GLY A 182 -9.69 -23.54 16.56
C GLY A 182 -9.04 -24.91 16.28
N GLY A 183 -8.03 -24.97 15.40
CA GLY A 183 -7.27 -26.19 15.15
C GLY A 183 -6.44 -26.63 16.38
N TYR A 184 -5.85 -25.68 17.09
CA TYR A 184 -5.11 -25.93 18.33
C TYR A 184 -6.02 -26.42 19.47
N GLY A 185 -7.19 -25.79 19.66
CA GLY A 185 -8.19 -26.20 20.65
C GLY A 185 -8.82 -27.57 20.35
N ARG A 186 -9.02 -27.91 19.06
CA ARG A 186 -9.50 -29.23 18.65
C ARG A 186 -8.48 -30.35 18.95
N LYS A 187 -7.18 -30.08 18.86
CA LYS A 187 -6.14 -31.03 19.27
C LYS A 187 -6.13 -31.23 20.78
N LYS A 188 -6.20 -30.14 21.57
CA LYS A 188 -6.21 -30.19 23.04
C LYS A 188 -7.40 -30.97 23.60
N SER A 189 -8.62 -30.64 23.16
CA SER A 189 -9.85 -31.33 23.57
C SER A 189 -9.96 -32.79 23.09
N ARG A 190 -9.16 -33.20 22.10
CA ARG A 190 -9.07 -34.60 21.66
C ARG A 190 -8.05 -35.39 22.48
N GLY A 191 -7.00 -34.72 22.97
CA GLY A 191 -6.06 -35.30 23.94
C GLY A 191 -6.70 -35.51 25.31
N GLU A 192 -7.48 -34.55 25.80
CA GLU A 192 -8.15 -34.62 27.11
C GLU A 192 -9.28 -35.68 27.17
N ARG A 193 -9.94 -35.99 26.05
CA ARG A 193 -10.96 -37.05 25.98
C ARG A 193 -10.39 -38.46 25.82
N GLY A 194 -9.09 -38.59 25.57
CA GLY A 194 -8.42 -39.89 25.42
C GLY A 194 -7.84 -40.46 26.71
N THR A 195 -7.91 -39.72 27.82
CA THR A 195 -7.21 -40.06 29.08
C THR A 195 -8.13 -40.44 30.25
N SER A 196 -9.43 -40.61 30.05
CA SER A 196 -10.30 -41.22 31.07
C SER A 196 -10.39 -42.72 30.84
N LYS A 197 -9.59 -43.49 31.58
CA LYS A 197 -9.72 -44.94 31.73
C LYS A 197 -9.65 -45.28 33.21
#